data_AF-A0A7C1ZLB3-F1
#
_entry.id   AF-A0A7C1ZLB3-F1
#
_cell.length_a   1.000
_cell.length_b   1.000
_cell.length_c   1.000
_cell.angle_alpha   90.00
_cell.angle_beta   90.00
_cell.angle_gamma   90.00
#
_symmetry.space_group_name_H-M   'P 1'
#
loop_
_entity.id
_entity.type
_entity.pdbx_description
1 polymer ?
#
loop_
_entity_poly.entity_id
_entity_poly.type
_entity_poly.pdbx_seq_one_letter_code
_entity_poly.pdbx_strand_id
1 'polypeptide(L)'
;MVEVYHAGGKTFCETYLVNIFLRNNVGISGIRVTKGNLGTNADVLIGMDIITQGDFAITNLNGRTVFSFRIPSIECIDFLKQKPSTLPSSIVEIPNVGRNAPCPCGSGKKYKNCHGR
;
A
#
# COMPACT_ATOMS: atom_id res chain seq x y z
N MET A 1 17.12 -15.86 -17.49
CA MET A 1 16.64 -16.44 -16.22
C MET A 1 17.18 -15.60 -15.08
N VAL A 2 16.38 -15.39 -14.03
CA VAL A 2 16.78 -14.64 -12.82
C VAL A 2 16.31 -15.39 -11.58
N GLU A 3 17.03 -15.21 -10.47
CA GLU A 3 16.60 -15.69 -9.15
C GLU A 3 15.49 -14.78 -8.62
N VAL A 4 14.35 -15.36 -8.26
CA VAL A 4 13.22 -14.65 -7.63
C VAL A 4 12.96 -15.18 -6.23
N TYR A 5 12.52 -14.27 -5.37
CA TYR A 5 12.21 -14.52 -3.98
C TYR A 5 10.70 -14.45 -3.82
N HIS A 6 10.10 -15.49 -3.24
CA HIS A 6 8.67 -15.56 -2.95
C HIS A 6 8.46 -16.18 -1.56
N ALA A 7 7.22 -16.19 -1.08
CA ALA A 7 6.89 -16.71 0.26
C ALA A 7 7.32 -18.18 0.48
N GLY A 8 7.49 -18.94 -0.61
CA GLY A 8 7.94 -20.34 -0.59
C GLY A 8 9.46 -20.55 -0.72
N GLY A 9 10.27 -19.48 -0.72
CA GLY A 9 11.72 -19.55 -0.86
C GLY A 9 12.26 -18.86 -2.13
N LYS A 10 13.25 -19.49 -2.76
CA LYS A 10 13.93 -18.96 -3.95
C LYS A 10 13.77 -19.91 -5.12
N THR A 11 13.52 -19.36 -6.31
CA THR A 11 13.46 -20.13 -7.55
C THR A 11 14.14 -19.37 -8.69
N PHE A 12 14.69 -20.10 -9.66
CA PHE A 12 15.12 -19.52 -10.92
C PHE A 12 13.96 -19.55 -11.90
N CYS A 13 13.66 -18.41 -12.51
CA CYS A 13 12.55 -18.29 -13.45
C CYS A 13 12.99 -17.63 -14.76
N GLU A 14 12.25 -17.95 -15.82
CA GLU A 14 12.39 -17.32 -17.12
C GLU A 14 11.97 -15.85 -17.05
N THR A 15 12.62 -15.03 -17.87
CA THR A 15 12.34 -13.60 -17.97
C THR A 15 11.98 -13.24 -19.39
N TYR A 16 11.00 -12.37 -19.53
CA TYR A 16 10.52 -11.89 -20.83
C TYR A 16 10.52 -10.37 -20.84
N LEU A 17 10.64 -9.80 -22.04
CA LEU A 17 10.41 -8.37 -22.25
C LEU A 17 8.99 -8.23 -22.78
N VAL A 18 8.16 -7.42 -22.12
CA VAL A 18 6.76 -7.23 -22.49
C VAL A 18 6.40 -5.76 -22.58
N ASN A 19 5.41 -5.47 -23.42
CA ASN A 19 4.72 -4.19 -23.46
C ASN A 19 3.31 -4.40 -22.89
N ILE A 20 2.91 -3.54 -21.95
CA ILE A 20 1.61 -3.59 -21.28
C ILE A 20 0.81 -2.38 -21.74
N PHE A 21 -0.39 -2.62 -22.24
CA PHE A 21 -1.34 -1.57 -22.62
C PHE A 21 -2.56 -1.65 -21.71
N LEU A 22 -2.79 -0.59 -20.96
CA LEU A 22 -3.99 -0.39 -20.15
C LEU A 22 -5.02 0.42 -20.95
N ARG A 23 -6.26 0.43 -20.46
CA ARG A 23 -7.32 1.28 -21.02
C ARG A 23 -6.91 2.76 -20.94
N ASN A 24 -7.46 3.59 -21.82
CA ASN A 24 -7.15 5.03 -21.94
C ASN A 24 -5.73 5.33 -22.46
N ASN A 25 -5.20 4.52 -23.38
CA ASN A 25 -3.91 4.75 -24.06
C ASN A 25 -2.69 4.83 -23.13
N VAL A 26 -2.77 4.24 -21.93
CA VAL A 26 -1.60 4.10 -21.05
C VAL A 26 -0.80 2.87 -21.49
N GLY A 27 0.34 3.10 -22.12
CA GLY A 27 1.26 2.05 -22.58
C GLY A 27 2.56 2.08 -21.80
N ILE A 28 2.98 0.94 -21.27
CA ILE A 28 4.26 0.75 -20.58
C ILE A 28 5.06 -0.25 -21.39
N SER A 29 6.20 0.18 -21.91
CA SER A 29 6.98 -0.60 -22.88
C SER A 29 8.29 -1.10 -22.29
N GLY A 30 8.76 -2.26 -22.76
CA GLY A 30 10.08 -2.78 -22.43
C GLY A 30 10.24 -3.23 -20.98
N ILE A 31 9.16 -3.68 -20.34
CA ILE A 31 9.22 -4.17 -18.96
C ILE A 31 9.75 -5.59 -18.94
N ARG A 32 10.78 -5.82 -18.12
CA ARG A 32 11.29 -7.16 -17.86
C ARG A 32 10.44 -7.83 -16.80
N VAL A 33 9.68 -8.85 -17.19
CA VAL A 33 8.82 -9.62 -16.30
C VAL A 33 9.38 -11.02 -16.07
N THR A 34 9.00 -11.62 -14.95
CA THR A 34 9.34 -12.99 -14.59
C THR A 34 8.13 -13.89 -14.77
N LYS A 35 8.36 -15.14 -15.20
CA LYS A 35 7.32 -16.16 -15.18
C LYS A 35 6.98 -16.53 -13.73
N GLY A 36 5.70 -16.46 -13.38
CA GLY A 36 5.22 -16.81 -12.04
C GLY A 36 4.00 -17.74 -12.11
N ASN A 37 3.82 -18.54 -11.06
CA ASN A 37 2.56 -19.24 -10.81
C ASN A 37 1.69 -18.37 -9.90
N LEU A 38 0.66 -17.73 -10.46
CA LEU A 38 -0.18 -16.74 -9.77
C LEU A 38 -1.48 -17.33 -9.20
N GLY A 39 -1.64 -18.66 -9.22
CA GLY A 39 -2.90 -19.32 -8.90
C GLY A 39 -3.90 -19.27 -10.06
N THR A 40 -5.19 -19.47 -9.78
CA THR A 40 -6.21 -19.67 -10.83
C THR A 40 -6.88 -18.39 -11.32
N ASN A 41 -6.78 -17.28 -10.57
CA ASN A 41 -7.64 -16.10 -10.79
C ASN A 41 -6.85 -14.84 -11.18
N ALA A 42 -5.59 -14.98 -11.57
CA ALA A 42 -4.77 -13.84 -12.00
C ALA A 42 -3.83 -14.26 -13.12
N ASP A 43 -3.83 -13.47 -14.20
CA ASP A 43 -2.95 -13.67 -15.36
C ASP A 43 -1.63 -12.91 -15.20
N VAL A 44 -1.66 -11.74 -14.56
CA VAL A 44 -0.52 -10.82 -14.40
C VAL A 44 -0.50 -10.24 -13.00
N LEU A 45 0.69 -10.23 -12.38
CA LEU A 45 0.96 -9.51 -11.15
C LEU A 45 1.75 -8.25 -11.49
N ILE A 46 1.13 -7.08 -11.26
CA ILE A 46 1.76 -5.78 -11.48
C ILE A 46 2.43 -5.34 -10.18
N GLY A 47 3.74 -5.13 -10.24
CA GLY A 47 4.56 -4.76 -9.09
C GLY A 47 4.88 -3.27 -9.02
N MET A 48 5.82 -2.94 -8.12
CA MET A 48 6.28 -1.58 -7.89
C MET A 48 7.02 -0.98 -9.09
N ASP A 49 7.65 -1.82 -9.92
CA ASP A 49 8.28 -1.45 -11.19
C ASP A 49 7.34 -0.72 -12.17
N ILE A 50 6.05 -1.04 -12.12
CA ILE A 50 5.00 -0.36 -12.89
C ILE A 50 4.27 0.67 -12.03
N ILE A 51 3.88 0.28 -10.81
CA ILE A 51 3.06 1.12 -9.92
C ILE A 51 3.75 2.46 -9.61
N THR A 52 5.08 2.51 -9.55
CA THR A 52 5.84 3.73 -9.25
C THR A 52 6.08 4.65 -10.45
N GLN A 53 5.68 4.26 -11.66
CA GLN A 53 5.81 5.12 -12.85
C GLN A 53 4.78 6.24 -12.92
N GLY A 54 3.77 6.23 -12.03
CA GLY A 54 2.71 7.21 -12.00
C GLY A 54 1.94 7.18 -10.69
N ASP A 55 0.66 7.60 -10.75
CA ASP A 55 -0.19 7.64 -9.57
C ASP A 55 -1.08 6.39 -9.54
N PHE A 56 -0.92 5.57 -8.50
CA PHE A 56 -1.77 4.43 -8.21
C PHE A 56 -2.56 4.67 -6.94
N ALA A 57 -3.88 4.58 -7.02
CA ALA A 57 -4.77 4.74 -5.88
C ALA A 57 -5.80 3.60 -5.82
N ILE A 58 -6.03 3.09 -4.62
CA ILE A 58 -7.10 2.14 -4.33
C ILE A 58 -8.14 2.88 -3.50
N THR A 59 -9.38 2.87 -3.96
CA THR A 59 -10.51 3.44 -3.21
C THR A 59 -11.53 2.35 -2.97
N ASN A 60 -11.95 2.19 -1.70
CA ASN A 60 -13.10 1.37 -1.35
C ASN A 60 -14.22 2.28 -0.85
N LEU A 61 -15.32 2.35 -1.60
CA LEU A 61 -16.46 3.19 -1.27
C LEU A 61 -17.76 2.41 -1.50
N ASN A 62 -18.61 2.34 -0.48
CA ASN A 62 -19.89 1.64 -0.52
C ASN A 62 -19.75 0.18 -0.99
N GLY A 63 -18.73 -0.53 -0.49
CA GLY A 63 -18.45 -1.92 -0.84
C GLY A 63 -17.88 -2.13 -2.26
N ARG A 64 -17.63 -1.07 -3.02
CA ARG A 64 -16.99 -1.15 -4.34
C ARG A 64 -15.53 -0.73 -4.25
N THR A 65 -14.64 -1.62 -4.68
CA THR A 65 -13.20 -1.35 -4.82
C THR A 65 -12.91 -0.87 -6.24
N VAL A 66 -12.28 0.29 -6.35
CA VAL A 66 -11.79 0.85 -7.60
C VAL A 66 -10.27 0.99 -7.51
N PHE A 67 -9.60 0.51 -8.55
CA PHE A 67 -8.17 0.71 -8.78
C PHE A 67 -8.02 1.78 -9.86
N SER A 68 -7.36 2.87 -9.52
CA SER A 68 -7.08 3.98 -10.43
C SER A 68 -5.59 4.07 -10.68
N PHE A 69 -5.21 4.19 -11.94
CA PHE A 69 -3.83 4.35 -12.35
C PHE A 69 -3.72 5.37 -13.47
N ARG A 70 -2.73 6.26 -13.40
CA ARG A 70 -2.39 7.19 -14.48
C ARG A 70 -0.88 7.38 -14.58
N ILE A 71 -0.41 7.59 -15.80
CA ILE A 71 0.97 7.98 -16.11
C ILE A 71 0.88 9.15 -17.11
N PRO A 72 1.66 10.23 -16.95
CA PRO A 72 2.60 10.49 -15.85
C PRO A 72 1.86 10.80 -14.53
N SER A 73 2.61 10.83 -13.43
CA SER A 73 2.11 11.41 -12.17
C SER A 73 1.80 12.89 -12.38
N ILE A 74 0.66 13.37 -11.86
CA ILE A 74 0.30 14.80 -11.95
C ILE A 74 0.06 15.45 -10.58
N GLU A 75 -0.10 14.67 -9.51
CA GLU A 75 -0.24 15.22 -8.14
C GLU A 75 0.09 14.19 -7.06
N CYS A 76 0.39 14.66 -5.85
CA CYS A 76 0.57 13.78 -4.69
C CYS A 76 -0.80 13.42 -4.08
N ILE A 77 -1.17 12.14 -4.13
CA ILE A 77 -2.38 11.61 -3.49
C ILE A 77 -2.04 11.19 -2.05
N ASP A 78 -2.41 12.04 -1.10
CA ASP A 78 -2.26 11.79 0.34
C ASP A 78 -3.62 11.86 1.05
N PHE A 79 -4.20 10.70 1.36
CA PHE A 79 -5.52 10.61 1.98
C PHE A 79 -5.59 11.21 3.39
N LEU A 80 -4.47 11.41 4.08
CA LEU A 80 -4.47 12.05 5.40
C LEU A 80 -4.79 13.55 5.27
N LYS A 81 -4.25 14.20 4.24
CA LYS A 81 -4.54 15.60 3.93
C LYS A 81 -5.96 15.81 3.39
N GLN A 82 -6.59 14.72 2.92
CA GLN A 82 -7.96 14.72 2.38
C GLN A 82 -9.02 14.32 3.41
N LYS A 83 -8.65 14.03 4.67
CA LYS A 83 -9.64 13.75 5.72
C LYS A 83 -10.57 14.95 5.89
N PRO A 84 -11.91 14.76 5.90
CA PRO A 84 -12.83 15.79 6.37
C PRO A 84 -12.44 16.19 7.79
N SER A 85 -12.34 17.49 8.06
CA SER A 85 -12.02 18.05 9.38
C SER A 85 -12.99 17.63 10.50
N THR A 86 -14.09 16.96 10.13
CA THR A 86 -15.14 16.48 11.02
C THR A 86 -14.95 15.06 11.54
N LEU A 87 -14.00 14.27 11.03
CA LEU A 87 -13.66 13.00 11.67
C LEU A 87 -12.70 13.23 12.84
N PRO A 88 -13.04 12.80 14.07
CA PRO A 88 -12.09 12.86 15.17
C PRO A 88 -10.83 12.09 14.76
N SER A 89 -9.70 12.79 14.69
CA SER A 89 -8.40 12.17 14.53
C SER A 89 -8.15 11.30 15.75
N SER A 90 -8.47 10.01 15.64
CA SER A 90 -8.24 9.02 16.69
C SER A 90 -6.75 8.70 16.90
N ILE A 91 -5.85 9.45 16.25
CA ILE A 91 -4.48 9.58 16.74
C ILE A 91 -4.57 10.54 17.93
N VAL A 92 -4.88 9.98 19.10
CA VAL A 92 -4.52 10.64 20.36
C VAL A 92 -3.01 10.78 20.28
N GLU A 93 -2.51 11.99 20.08
CA GLU A 93 -1.12 12.29 20.40
C GLU A 93 -0.97 11.91 21.87
N ILE A 94 -0.38 10.73 22.13
CA ILE A 94 -0.13 10.28 23.49
C ILE A 94 0.90 11.26 24.01
N PRO A 95 0.55 12.16 24.96
CA PRO A 95 1.52 13.09 25.49
C PRO A 95 2.67 12.28 26.08
N ASN A 96 3.89 12.82 26.11
CA ASN A 96 5.01 12.21 26.83
C ASN A 96 4.68 12.19 28.34
N VAL A 97 3.86 11.22 28.76
CA VAL A 97 3.39 11.04 30.12
C VAL A 97 4.39 10.17 30.86
N GLY A 98 4.86 10.66 32.01
CA GLY A 98 5.77 9.88 32.86
C GLY A 98 5.12 8.56 33.28
N ARG A 99 5.92 7.49 33.42
CA ARG A 99 5.45 6.12 33.73
C ARG A 99 4.46 6.01 34.90
N ASN A 100 4.56 6.92 35.89
CA ASN A 100 3.72 6.93 37.09
C ASN A 100 2.50 7.87 37.02
N ALA A 101 2.34 8.67 35.97
CA ALA A 101 1.20 9.58 35.79
C ALA A 101 -0.09 8.81 35.43
N PRO A 102 -1.29 9.41 35.62
CA PRO A 102 -2.55 8.86 35.12
C PRO A 102 -2.50 8.61 33.60
N CYS A 103 -3.06 7.50 33.15
CA CYS A 103 -3.04 7.12 31.75
C CYS A 103 -4.01 8.01 30.93
N PRO A 104 -3.57 8.57 29.79
CA PRO A 104 -4.36 9.51 28.99
C PRO A 104 -5.60 8.89 28.33
N CYS A 105 -5.76 7.56 28.40
CA CYS A 105 -6.97 6.87 27.95
C CYS A 105 -8.18 7.02 28.91
N GLY A 106 -8.02 7.70 30.05
CA GLY A 106 -9.11 7.91 31.01
C GLY A 106 -9.44 6.70 31.90
N SER A 107 -8.62 5.64 31.88
CA SER A 107 -8.87 4.42 32.67
C SER A 107 -8.70 4.55 34.19
N GLY A 108 -8.21 5.69 34.68
CA GLY A 108 -7.85 5.90 36.09
C GLY A 108 -6.58 5.16 36.54
N LYS A 109 -5.97 4.32 35.69
CA LYS A 109 -4.73 3.59 36.00
C LYS A 109 -3.49 4.45 35.72
N LYS A 110 -2.37 4.16 36.40
CA LYS A 110 -1.04 4.72 36.04
C LYS A 110 -0.61 4.23 34.66
N TYR A 111 0.10 5.05 33.88
CA TYR A 111 0.51 4.74 32.51
C TYR A 111 1.23 3.39 32.40
N LYS A 112 2.20 3.11 33.29
CA LYS A 112 2.93 1.83 33.35
C LYS A 112 2.06 0.58 33.56
N ASN A 113 0.84 0.75 34.07
CA ASN A 113 -0.11 -0.35 34.34
C ASN A 113 -1.23 -0.43 33.29
N CYS A 114 -1.15 0.35 32.22
CA CYS A 114 -2.16 0.41 31.16
C CYS A 114 -1.47 0.39 29.79
N HIS A 115 -1.37 1.54 29.10
CA HIS A 115 -0.79 1.63 27.75
C HIS A 115 0.75 1.69 27.72
N GLY A 116 1.42 1.88 28.86
CA GLY A 116 2.88 1.90 28.98
C GLY A 116 3.50 0.55 29.41
N ARG A 117 2.87 -0.57 29.01
CA ARG A 117 3.39 -1.92 29.22
C ARG A 117 4.49 -2.24 28.22
#